data_AF-A0A3N6XWA3-F1
#
_entry.id   AF-A0A3N6XWA3-F1
#
_cell.length_a   1.000
_cell.length_b   1.000
_cell.length_c   1.000
_cell.angle_alpha   90.00
_cell.angle_beta   90.00
_cell.angle_gamma   90.00
#
_symmetry.space_group_name_H-M   'P 1'
#
loop_
_entity.id
_entity.type
_entity.pdbx_description
1 polymer ?
#
loop_
_entity_poly.entity_id
_entity_poly.type
_entity_poly.pdbx_seq_one_letter_code
_entity_poly.pdbx_strand_id
1 'polypeptide(L)'
;MAMLHASSAETLEDTLPEDTRLPGQGLPGYAQNPATSQGNWLDPQATTLNYMGAAKQWVRPPTLHTVANNLPTATLNDPRCSGRLGEGVTNRRDWRAAVVLLNPTAHPTASTRFGSTQEFTVRTAAFGSLPVEADVALEQPRNPQGAILPAILDQRSEMYCTGRGPYPTKPPNLERNDPNSRMSQTALTGEVGVSVRSLRVDGVELDLSDRCRAEGAQLMVTAPDYYFWNPETVDDSPRRETIMTTGYFNIQQGGLLSGTLDVPQFANCVTSNGDDLSRLLTAAVSGDGNPVTIRSEGVPPTGGLGEHTDPLTQGCPWTGNCEARLPALDIPETGSAP
;
A
#
# COMPACT_ATOMS: atom_id res chain seq x y z
N MET A 1 59.34 12.49 -4.72
CA MET A 1 60.25 12.88 -3.62
C MET A 1 59.55 14.01 -2.89
N ALA A 2 59.30 13.87 -1.58
CA ALA A 2 58.24 14.56 -0.79
C ALA A 2 56.79 14.17 -1.26
N MET A 3 55.77 13.85 -0.42
CA MET A 3 55.30 14.33 0.91
C MET A 3 54.74 15.77 0.88
N LEU A 4 53.65 16.15 1.57
CA LEU A 4 52.69 15.46 2.46
C LEU A 4 51.44 16.38 2.63
N HIS A 5 50.23 15.83 2.77
CA HIS A 5 49.17 16.18 3.78
C HIS A 5 47.74 15.83 3.33
N ALA A 6 46.88 15.56 4.32
CA ALA A 6 45.47 15.16 4.16
C ALA A 6 44.55 16.03 5.04
N SER A 7 43.34 16.31 4.54
CA SER A 7 42.12 16.79 5.22
C SER A 7 41.03 16.93 4.13
N SER A 8 39.73 16.73 4.34
CA SER A 8 38.93 16.05 5.38
C SER A 8 37.55 15.73 4.77
N ALA A 9 36.68 14.99 5.47
CA ALA A 9 35.28 14.79 5.05
C ALA A 9 34.34 15.79 5.75
N GLU A 10 33.31 16.26 5.05
CA GLU A 10 32.11 16.81 5.69
C GLU A 10 30.88 16.58 4.79
N THR A 11 29.76 16.27 5.44
CA THR A 11 28.51 15.79 4.85
C THR A 11 27.59 16.93 4.44
N LEU A 12 26.90 16.79 3.30
CA LEU A 12 25.81 17.67 2.89
C LEU A 12 24.47 16.91 2.94
N GLU A 13 23.95 16.71 4.14
CA GLU A 13 22.51 16.51 4.33
C GLU A 13 21.89 17.91 4.34
N ASP A 14 21.11 18.25 3.30
CA ASP A 14 20.36 19.50 3.25
C ASP A 14 18.85 19.21 3.32
N THR A 15 18.17 19.97 4.17
CA THR A 15 16.90 19.58 4.78
C THR A 15 15.70 19.90 3.90
N LEU A 16 14.79 18.93 3.73
CA LEU A 16 13.43 19.23 3.24
C LEU A 16 12.64 19.98 4.32
N PRO A 17 11.88 21.03 3.97
CA PRO A 17 11.13 21.83 4.95
C PRO A 17 9.97 21.05 5.58
N GLU A 18 9.65 21.37 6.84
CA GLU A 18 8.50 20.79 7.56
C GLU A 18 7.17 21.09 6.86
N ASP A 19 6.33 20.07 6.69
CA ASP A 19 4.94 20.23 6.23
C ASP A 19 4.07 20.70 7.40
N THR A 20 3.63 21.96 7.33
CA THR A 20 2.81 22.63 8.35
C THR A 20 1.41 22.02 8.53
N ARG A 21 1.03 21.01 7.74
CA ARG A 21 -0.22 20.26 7.88
C ARG A 21 -0.17 19.12 8.89
N LEU A 22 0.98 18.89 9.56
CA LEU A 22 1.15 17.89 10.63
C LEU A 22 1.48 18.48 12.02
N PRO A 23 0.70 19.45 12.56
CA PRO A 23 0.95 19.97 13.91
C PRO A 23 0.49 18.96 14.97
N GLY A 24 1.39 18.09 15.46
CA GLY A 24 0.93 16.99 16.32
C GLY A 24 1.94 16.11 17.08
N GLN A 25 3.27 16.28 16.97
CA GLN A 25 4.20 15.57 17.88
C GLN A 25 4.32 16.27 19.25
N GLY A 26 3.18 16.47 19.91
CA GLY A 26 3.09 17.07 21.23
C GLY A 26 3.06 16.03 22.35
N LEU A 27 4.20 15.82 23.01
CA LEU A 27 4.16 15.44 24.43
C LEU A 27 3.57 16.64 25.20
N PRO A 28 2.63 16.44 26.15
CA PRO A 28 2.01 17.54 26.87
C PRO A 28 3.04 18.32 27.69
N GLY A 29 2.97 19.65 27.62
CA GLY A 29 4.05 20.54 28.03
C GLY A 29 4.45 20.44 29.50
N TYR A 30 5.72 20.13 29.74
CA TYR A 30 6.34 20.07 31.08
C TYR A 30 7.35 21.20 31.31
N ALA A 31 7.01 22.42 30.87
CA ALA A 31 7.86 23.59 31.05
C ALA A 31 7.04 24.90 31.11
N GLN A 32 6.52 25.25 32.31
CA GLN A 32 6.34 26.64 32.79
C GLN A 32 5.61 26.76 34.18
N ASN A 33 6.04 26.02 35.21
CA ASN A 33 5.94 26.52 36.61
C ASN A 33 6.75 25.66 37.62
N PRO A 34 7.86 26.14 38.17
CA PRO A 34 8.66 25.40 39.16
C PRO A 34 8.30 25.76 40.62
N ALA A 35 7.02 26.04 40.92
CA ALA A 35 6.56 26.37 42.26
C ALA A 35 5.17 25.77 42.56
N THR A 36 4.98 25.36 43.82
CA THR A 36 3.72 24.86 44.41
C THR A 36 3.11 23.60 43.79
N SER A 37 3.68 22.44 44.12
CA SER A 37 2.92 21.19 44.27
C SER A 37 3.51 20.35 45.41
N GLN A 38 3.01 20.58 46.62
CA GLN A 38 3.12 19.61 47.72
C GLN A 38 1.85 18.75 47.67
N GLY A 39 1.99 17.46 47.33
CA GLY A 39 0.84 16.58 47.17
C GLY A 39 1.24 15.11 47.09
N ASN A 40 1.16 14.44 48.23
CA ASN A 40 1.07 12.99 48.46
C ASN A 40 1.54 12.03 47.35
N TRP A 41 2.61 11.29 47.65
CA TRP A 41 2.87 10.01 47.01
C TRP A 41 1.71 9.05 47.29
N LEU A 42 1.05 8.56 46.24
CA LEU A 42 0.18 7.39 46.31
C LEU A 42 0.96 6.18 45.80
N ASP A 43 1.19 5.23 46.69
CA ASP A 43 1.60 3.86 46.38
C ASP A 43 0.37 3.06 45.92
N PRO A 44 0.36 2.44 44.72
CA PRO A 44 -0.71 1.57 44.27
C PRO A 44 -0.28 0.10 44.24
N GLN A 45 0.01 -0.50 45.41
CA GLN A 45 -0.20 -1.95 45.58
C GLN A 45 -1.70 -2.29 45.59
N ALA A 46 -2.36 -2.26 44.42
CA ALA A 46 -3.57 -3.05 44.14
C ALA A 46 -4.00 -2.94 42.66
N THR A 47 -3.88 -4.07 41.95
CA THR A 47 -4.81 -4.52 40.90
C THR A 47 -5.51 -3.44 40.06
N THR A 48 -4.76 -2.75 39.20
CA THR A 48 -5.33 -2.21 37.97
C THR A 48 -4.89 -3.09 36.81
N LEU A 49 -5.85 -3.89 36.29
CA LEU A 49 -5.82 -4.37 34.91
C LEU A 49 -5.96 -3.13 34.01
N ASN A 50 -4.86 -2.40 33.87
CA ASN A 50 -4.79 -1.30 32.93
C ASN A 50 -4.91 -1.90 31.54
N TYR A 51 -6.09 -1.74 30.95
CA TYR A 51 -6.27 -1.75 29.51
C TYR A 51 -5.43 -0.60 28.93
N MET A 52 -4.11 -0.80 28.87
CA MET A 52 -3.27 -0.11 27.90
C MET A 52 -3.77 -0.61 26.55
N GLY A 53 -4.62 0.19 25.89
CA GLY A 53 -4.97 -0.07 24.50
C GLY A 53 -3.69 -0.18 23.67
N ALA A 54 -3.70 -1.05 22.66
CA ALA A 54 -2.53 -1.28 21.81
C ALA A 54 -1.91 0.05 21.38
N ALA A 55 -0.61 0.22 21.65
CA ALA A 55 0.08 1.46 21.36
C ALA A 55 0.02 1.72 19.85
N LYS A 56 -0.53 2.87 19.43
CA LYS A 56 -0.61 3.25 18.01
C LYS A 56 0.79 3.52 17.47
N GLN A 57 1.38 2.48 16.89
CA GLN A 57 2.73 2.51 16.33
C GLN A 57 2.65 2.68 14.83
N TRP A 58 3.41 3.64 14.31
CA TRP A 58 3.42 4.00 12.90
C TRP A 58 4.68 3.49 12.25
N VAL A 59 4.56 2.43 11.46
CA VAL A 59 5.64 1.97 10.59
C VAL A 59 5.59 2.76 9.28
N ARG A 60 6.72 3.34 8.89
CA ARG A 60 6.94 3.77 7.50
C ARG A 60 7.78 2.68 6.82
N PRO A 61 7.17 1.72 6.10
CA PRO A 61 7.96 0.79 5.30
C PRO A 61 8.73 1.58 4.23
N PRO A 62 9.87 1.05 3.74
CA PRO A 62 10.51 1.55 2.53
C PRO A 62 9.56 1.38 1.34
N THR A 63 9.92 1.99 0.21
CA THR A 63 9.16 1.86 -1.04
C THR A 63 8.80 0.40 -1.33
N LEU A 64 7.51 0.11 -1.40
CA LEU A 64 7.00 -1.19 -1.82
C LEU A 64 7.09 -1.26 -3.34
N HIS A 65 7.85 -2.22 -3.84
CA HIS A 65 7.94 -2.47 -5.27
C HIS A 65 6.86 -3.48 -5.67
N THR A 66 6.20 -3.24 -6.80
CA THR A 66 5.15 -4.12 -7.32
C THR A 66 5.28 -4.26 -8.83
N VAL A 67 4.78 -5.37 -9.36
CA VAL A 67 4.50 -5.55 -10.78
C VAL A 67 2.98 -5.64 -10.92
N ALA A 68 2.40 -4.74 -11.72
CA ALA A 68 0.99 -4.75 -12.06
C ALA A 68 0.80 -5.24 -13.49
N ASN A 69 -0.14 -6.17 -13.70
CA ASN A 69 -0.59 -6.61 -15.01
C ASN A 69 -2.05 -6.19 -15.22
N ASN A 70 -2.33 -5.43 -16.28
CA ASN A 70 -3.69 -5.09 -16.66
C ASN A 70 -4.41 -6.35 -17.14
N LEU A 71 -5.56 -6.64 -16.53
CA LEU A 71 -6.47 -7.69 -16.96
C LEU A 71 -7.42 -7.14 -18.03
N PRO A 72 -8.11 -8.01 -18.82
CA PRO A 72 -8.98 -7.55 -19.90
C PRO A 72 -10.03 -6.53 -19.43
N THR A 73 -9.92 -5.30 -19.92
CA THR A 73 -10.78 -4.19 -19.51
C THR A 73 -12.06 -4.17 -20.34
N ALA A 74 -13.23 -4.25 -19.70
CA ALA A 74 -14.48 -4.03 -20.41
C ALA A 74 -14.58 -2.54 -20.79
N THR A 75 -14.73 -2.24 -22.08
CA THR A 75 -14.94 -0.87 -22.59
C THR A 75 -16.28 -0.81 -23.32
N LEU A 76 -17.22 -0.03 -22.80
CA LEU A 76 -18.54 0.19 -23.36
C LEU A 76 -18.64 1.61 -23.92
N ASN A 77 -19.25 1.77 -25.10
CA ASN A 77 -19.35 3.04 -25.80
C ASN A 77 -20.82 3.35 -26.19
N ASP A 78 -21.28 4.55 -25.86
CA ASP A 78 -22.51 5.16 -26.36
C ASP A 78 -22.17 6.53 -26.99
N PRO A 79 -21.56 6.56 -28.20
CA PRO A 79 -21.15 7.80 -28.86
C PRO A 79 -22.34 8.67 -29.30
N ARG A 80 -23.58 8.15 -29.21
CA ARG A 80 -24.80 8.88 -29.50
C ARG A 80 -25.42 9.52 -28.27
N CYS A 81 -24.84 9.30 -27.07
CA CYS A 81 -25.38 9.79 -25.81
C CYS A 81 -26.83 9.38 -25.58
N SER A 82 -27.20 8.17 -26.06
CA SER A 82 -28.57 7.65 -26.02
C SER A 82 -29.04 7.23 -24.62
N GLY A 83 -28.14 7.18 -23.64
CA GLY A 83 -28.41 6.82 -22.25
C GLY A 83 -28.20 5.33 -21.95
N ARG A 84 -27.67 4.54 -22.90
CA ARG A 84 -27.45 3.09 -22.74
C ARG A 84 -26.49 2.74 -21.61
N LEU A 85 -25.57 3.64 -21.27
CA LEU A 85 -24.59 3.47 -20.20
C LEU A 85 -25.00 4.16 -18.88
N GLY A 86 -26.22 4.68 -18.79
CA GLY A 86 -26.64 5.62 -17.76
C GLY A 86 -26.67 7.06 -18.28
N GLU A 87 -27.16 7.98 -17.46
CA GLU A 87 -27.46 9.35 -17.89
C GLU A 87 -26.21 10.11 -18.35
N GLY A 88 -26.13 10.34 -19.66
CA GLY A 88 -25.08 11.15 -20.28
C GLY A 88 -23.68 10.55 -20.28
N VAL A 89 -23.51 9.25 -20.00
CA VAL A 89 -22.20 8.56 -20.14
C VAL A 89 -21.98 8.16 -21.60
N THR A 90 -20.90 8.65 -22.22
CA THR A 90 -20.51 8.29 -23.60
C THR A 90 -19.54 7.12 -23.68
N ASN A 91 -18.73 6.91 -22.64
CA ASN A 91 -17.78 5.81 -22.53
C ASN A 91 -17.70 5.36 -21.07
N ARG A 92 -17.75 4.05 -20.83
CA ARG A 92 -17.42 3.44 -19.54
C ARG A 92 -16.29 2.45 -19.79
N ARG A 93 -15.24 2.51 -18.98
CA ARG A 93 -14.22 1.48 -18.90
C ARG A 93 -14.10 0.96 -17.48
N ASP A 94 -14.30 -0.34 -17.33
CA ASP A 94 -14.01 -1.09 -16.12
C ASP A 94 -12.56 -1.57 -16.23
N TRP A 95 -11.70 -1.03 -15.38
CA TRP A 95 -10.31 -1.40 -15.26
C TRP A 95 -10.14 -2.41 -14.12
N ARG A 96 -9.29 -3.40 -14.37
CA ARG A 96 -8.88 -4.41 -13.40
C ARG A 96 -7.42 -4.74 -13.63
N ALA A 97 -6.62 -4.81 -12.58
CA ALA A 97 -5.22 -5.20 -12.65
C ALA A 97 -4.86 -6.18 -11.54
N ALA A 98 -4.01 -7.16 -11.86
CA ALA A 98 -3.39 -8.05 -10.90
C ALA A 98 -2.07 -7.43 -10.42
N VAL A 99 -1.94 -7.20 -9.11
CA VAL A 99 -0.78 -6.60 -8.46
C VAL A 99 -0.01 -7.66 -7.69
N VAL A 100 1.27 -7.82 -8.04
CA VAL A 100 2.20 -8.77 -7.44
C VAL A 100 3.31 -8.01 -6.73
N LEU A 101 3.61 -8.38 -5.48
CA LEU A 101 4.72 -7.83 -4.71
C LEU A 101 6.06 -8.22 -5.36
N LEU A 102 7.01 -7.29 -5.41
CA LEU A 102 8.36 -7.50 -5.93
C LEU A 102 9.38 -7.27 -4.83
N ASN A 103 10.26 -8.25 -4.62
CA ASN A 103 11.45 -8.10 -3.82
C ASN A 103 12.62 -7.72 -4.77
N PRO A 104 13.07 -6.45 -4.79
CA PRO A 104 14.14 -6.01 -5.68
C PRO A 104 15.54 -6.47 -5.25
N THR A 105 15.73 -6.87 -3.98
CA THR A 105 17.03 -7.31 -3.46
C THR A 105 17.25 -8.82 -3.61
N ALA A 106 16.18 -9.59 -3.80
CA ALA A 106 16.24 -11.01 -4.12
C ALA A 106 16.94 -11.27 -5.47
N HIS A 107 17.70 -12.37 -5.56
CA HIS A 107 18.38 -12.78 -6.79
C HIS A 107 17.38 -12.88 -7.97
N PRO A 108 17.74 -12.50 -9.21
CA PRO A 108 16.80 -12.47 -10.34
C PRO A 108 16.00 -13.75 -10.62
N THR A 109 16.53 -14.91 -10.21
CA THR A 109 15.95 -16.25 -10.34
C THR A 109 15.46 -16.85 -9.02
N ALA A 110 15.45 -16.10 -7.92
CA ALA A 110 14.89 -16.56 -6.66
C ALA A 110 13.35 -16.65 -6.76
N SER A 111 12.76 -17.68 -6.16
CA SER A 111 11.30 -17.83 -6.11
C SER A 111 10.65 -16.75 -5.24
N THR A 112 11.34 -16.31 -4.18
CA THR A 112 10.92 -15.18 -3.32
C THR A 112 10.98 -13.81 -4.00
N ARG A 113 11.47 -13.71 -5.24
CA ARG A 113 11.53 -12.43 -5.96
C ARG A 113 10.13 -11.86 -6.24
N PHE A 114 9.16 -12.72 -6.51
CA PHE A 114 7.78 -12.32 -6.76
C PHE A 114 6.86 -12.86 -5.66
N GLY A 115 5.83 -12.10 -5.32
CA GLY A 115 4.93 -12.41 -4.20
C GLY A 115 5.59 -12.20 -2.84
N SER A 116 6.63 -11.36 -2.75
CA SER A 116 7.19 -10.90 -1.48
C SER A 116 7.75 -9.49 -1.61
N THR A 117 7.86 -8.75 -0.52
CA THR A 117 8.58 -7.47 -0.46
C THR A 117 10.07 -7.69 -0.18
N GLN A 118 10.89 -6.64 -0.32
CA GLN A 118 12.11 -6.58 0.48
C GLN A 118 11.77 -6.57 1.99
N GLU A 119 12.70 -7.02 2.81
CA GLU A 119 12.58 -6.94 4.26
C GLU A 119 12.67 -5.48 4.72
N PHE A 120 11.94 -5.14 5.78
CA PHE A 120 11.95 -3.81 6.38
C PHE A 120 11.82 -3.85 7.90
N THR A 121 12.58 -3.00 8.58
CA THR A 121 12.58 -2.93 10.04
C THR A 121 11.36 -2.19 10.57
N VAL A 122 10.50 -2.90 11.28
CA VAL A 122 9.47 -2.37 12.16
C VAL A 122 10.11 -1.99 13.50
N ARG A 123 9.76 -0.82 14.04
CA ARG A 123 10.16 -0.41 15.41
C ARG A 123 8.93 -0.21 16.27
N THR A 124 8.95 -0.82 17.45
CA THR A 124 7.84 -0.91 18.40
C THR A 124 8.38 -0.85 19.84
N ALA A 125 7.48 -0.76 20.82
CA ALA A 125 7.82 -0.92 22.23
C ALA A 125 6.93 -2.01 22.85
N ALA A 126 7.56 -3.05 23.41
CA ALA A 126 6.89 -4.07 24.20
C ALA A 126 6.88 -3.68 25.69
N PHE A 127 5.92 -4.21 26.44
CA PHE A 127 5.78 -4.00 27.89
C PHE A 127 5.78 -2.50 28.31
N GLY A 128 5.34 -1.62 27.42
CA GLY A 128 5.23 -0.17 27.64
C GLY A 128 6.53 0.63 27.49
N SER A 129 7.71 -0.01 27.44
CA SER A 129 9.00 0.71 27.43
C SER A 129 10.19 -0.03 26.80
N LEU A 130 10.14 -1.34 26.63
CA LEU A 130 11.26 -2.10 26.04
C LEU A 130 11.25 -1.94 24.52
N PRO A 131 12.30 -1.37 23.91
CA PRO A 131 12.33 -1.18 22.46
C PRO A 131 12.39 -2.54 21.75
N VAL A 132 11.64 -2.66 20.67
CA VAL A 132 11.58 -3.85 19.83
C VAL A 132 11.83 -3.46 18.39
N GLU A 133 12.76 -4.15 17.74
CA GLU A 133 12.99 -4.07 16.30
C GLU A 133 12.66 -5.42 15.68
N ALA A 134 11.95 -5.44 14.56
CA ALA A 134 11.65 -6.68 13.83
C ALA A 134 11.81 -6.45 12.34
N ASP A 135 12.62 -7.25 11.65
CA ASP A 135 12.65 -7.22 10.19
C ASP A 135 11.50 -8.05 9.64
N VAL A 136 10.65 -7.41 8.85
CA VAL A 136 9.38 -7.95 8.37
C VAL A 136 9.36 -7.97 6.86
N ALA A 137 8.78 -9.02 6.28
CA ALA A 137 8.41 -9.08 4.87
C ALA A 137 6.90 -9.31 4.74
N LEU A 138 6.26 -8.66 3.75
CA LEU A 138 4.94 -9.06 3.29
C LEU A 138 5.11 -10.13 2.22
N GLU A 139 4.27 -11.16 2.26
CA GLU A 139 4.27 -12.27 1.31
C GLU A 139 2.86 -12.40 0.69
N GLN A 140 2.73 -12.78 -0.57
CA GLN A 140 1.43 -13.13 -1.15
C GLN A 140 1.25 -14.65 -1.12
N PRO A 141 0.05 -15.15 -0.76
CA PRO A 141 -0.20 -16.58 -0.74
C PRO A 141 -0.06 -17.18 -2.15
N ARG A 142 0.25 -18.47 -2.20
CA ARG A 142 0.42 -19.22 -3.43
C ARG A 142 -0.57 -20.36 -3.48
N ASN A 143 -1.10 -20.66 -4.67
CA ASN A 143 -1.98 -21.79 -4.87
C ASN A 143 -1.19 -23.13 -4.82
N PRO A 144 -1.86 -24.31 -4.82
CA PRO A 144 -1.17 -25.60 -4.77
C PRO A 144 -0.21 -25.88 -5.93
N GLN A 145 -0.25 -25.10 -7.01
CA GLN A 145 0.66 -25.16 -8.16
C GLN A 145 1.86 -24.19 -8.01
N GLY A 146 1.97 -23.48 -6.89
CA GLY A 146 3.05 -22.53 -6.59
C GLY A 146 2.89 -21.15 -7.23
N ALA A 147 1.78 -20.90 -7.95
CA ALA A 147 1.50 -19.62 -8.58
C ALA A 147 0.98 -18.61 -7.54
N ILE A 148 1.42 -17.36 -7.66
CA ILE A 148 1.08 -16.27 -6.73
C ILE A 148 -0.38 -15.87 -6.90
N LEU A 149 -1.10 -15.72 -5.79
CA LEU A 149 -2.41 -15.11 -5.75
C LEU A 149 -2.22 -13.59 -5.66
N PRO A 150 -2.54 -12.82 -6.73
CA PRO A 150 -2.31 -11.38 -6.75
C PRO A 150 -3.34 -10.64 -5.89
N ALA A 151 -2.99 -9.44 -5.45
CA ALA A 151 -3.99 -8.47 -5.05
C ALA A 151 -4.66 -7.89 -6.31
N ILE A 152 -5.95 -7.60 -6.25
CA ILE A 152 -6.73 -7.09 -7.38
C ILE A 152 -7.01 -5.61 -7.18
N LEU A 153 -6.59 -4.80 -8.15
CA LEU A 153 -6.89 -3.38 -8.26
C LEU A 153 -8.07 -3.21 -9.24
N ASP A 154 -9.24 -2.80 -8.75
CA ASP A 154 -10.42 -2.49 -9.55
C ASP A 154 -10.69 -0.97 -9.56
N GLN A 155 -10.96 -0.39 -10.73
CA GLN A 155 -11.41 1.00 -10.91
C GLN A 155 -12.38 1.11 -12.10
N ARG A 156 -13.51 1.81 -11.93
CA ARG A 156 -14.37 2.22 -13.05
C ARG A 156 -14.10 3.68 -13.44
N SER A 157 -13.82 3.92 -14.72
CA SER A 157 -13.78 5.26 -15.31
C SER A 157 -14.99 5.49 -16.21
N GLU A 158 -15.64 6.65 -16.11
CA GLU A 158 -16.79 7.04 -16.93
C GLU A 158 -16.51 8.40 -17.56
N MET A 159 -16.74 8.53 -18.87
CA MET A 159 -16.68 9.78 -19.60
C MET A 159 -18.11 10.23 -19.92
N TYR A 160 -18.42 11.49 -19.61
CA TYR A 160 -19.69 12.10 -19.92
C TYR A 160 -19.69 12.79 -21.29
N CYS A 161 -20.85 12.81 -21.91
CA CYS A 161 -21.17 13.63 -23.07
C CYS A 161 -21.05 15.12 -22.76
N THR A 162 -20.73 15.92 -23.77
CA THR A 162 -20.70 17.39 -23.67
C THR A 162 -22.00 17.94 -23.07
N GLY A 163 -21.90 18.75 -22.02
CA GLY A 163 -23.06 19.32 -21.33
C GLY A 163 -23.88 18.34 -20.48
N ARG A 164 -23.35 17.14 -20.19
CA ARG A 164 -23.95 16.13 -19.30
C ARG A 164 -23.02 15.79 -18.13
N GLY A 165 -23.46 14.88 -17.25
CA GLY A 165 -22.77 14.52 -16.02
C GLY A 165 -23.02 15.52 -14.87
N PRO A 166 -22.53 15.23 -13.65
CA PRO A 166 -22.77 16.11 -12.48
C PRO A 166 -22.14 17.50 -12.61
N TYR A 167 -21.05 17.61 -13.38
CA TYR A 167 -20.34 18.87 -13.66
C TYR A 167 -20.35 19.12 -15.17
N PRO A 168 -21.45 19.62 -15.77
CA PRO A 168 -21.61 19.69 -17.23
C PRO A 168 -20.80 20.82 -17.90
N THR A 169 -20.21 21.71 -17.13
CA THR A 169 -19.45 22.89 -17.59
C THR A 169 -18.00 22.77 -17.14
N LYS A 170 -17.06 22.93 -18.08
CA LYS A 170 -15.62 22.89 -17.81
C LYS A 170 -15.21 24.06 -16.89
N PRO A 171 -14.51 23.83 -15.77
CA PRO A 171 -13.94 24.90 -14.95
C PRO A 171 -12.96 25.78 -15.75
N PRO A 172 -12.95 27.11 -15.56
CA PRO A 172 -12.12 28.02 -16.36
C PRO A 172 -10.61 27.89 -16.07
N ASN A 173 -10.24 27.38 -14.88
CA ASN A 173 -8.86 27.04 -14.49
C ASN A 173 -8.37 25.71 -15.08
N LEU A 174 -9.25 24.90 -15.70
CA LEU A 174 -8.84 23.66 -16.33
C LEU A 174 -8.26 23.94 -17.73
N GLU A 175 -6.97 24.27 -17.80
CA GLU A 175 -6.28 24.57 -19.07
C GLU A 175 -6.32 23.38 -20.04
N ARG A 176 -6.17 22.15 -19.52
CA ARG A 176 -6.17 20.91 -20.31
C ARG A 176 -7.54 20.61 -20.92
N ASN A 177 -7.55 19.93 -22.06
CA ASN A 177 -8.76 19.35 -22.66
C ASN A 177 -9.10 18.00 -22.02
N ASP A 178 -8.98 17.88 -20.69
CA ASP A 178 -9.37 16.68 -19.98
C ASP A 178 -10.90 16.52 -20.12
N PRO A 179 -11.40 15.34 -20.52
CA PRO A 179 -12.82 15.14 -20.77
C PRO A 179 -13.59 15.18 -19.45
N ASN A 180 -14.85 15.59 -19.48
CA ASN A 180 -15.72 15.48 -18.32
C ASN A 180 -15.83 14.00 -17.95
N SER A 181 -15.20 13.61 -16.84
CA SER A 181 -15.04 12.21 -16.50
C SER A 181 -15.02 12.01 -14.99
N ARG A 182 -15.56 10.88 -14.58
CA ARG A 182 -15.56 10.36 -13.22
C ARG A 182 -14.61 9.19 -13.14
N MET A 183 -13.77 9.17 -12.12
CA MET A 183 -13.20 7.92 -11.62
C MET A 183 -14.02 7.51 -10.41
N SER A 184 -14.62 6.33 -10.47
CA SER A 184 -15.31 5.72 -9.32
C SER A 184 -14.30 5.38 -8.22
N GLN A 185 -14.82 5.04 -7.04
CA GLN A 185 -14.01 4.52 -5.94
C GLN A 185 -13.07 3.42 -6.46
N THR A 186 -11.80 3.53 -6.12
CA THR A 186 -10.80 2.51 -6.45
C THR A 186 -10.65 1.58 -5.28
N ALA A 187 -10.49 0.28 -5.51
CA ALA A 187 -10.18 -0.68 -4.46
C ALA A 187 -8.99 -1.54 -4.87
N LEU A 188 -8.04 -1.72 -3.96
CA LEU A 188 -7.03 -2.77 -4.01
C LEU A 188 -7.33 -3.74 -2.88
N THR A 189 -7.68 -4.97 -3.22
CA THR A 189 -8.00 -6.04 -2.26
C THR A 189 -7.16 -7.28 -2.50
N GLY A 190 -6.75 -7.95 -1.44
CA GLY A 190 -6.03 -9.21 -1.55
C GLY A 190 -5.54 -9.74 -0.22
N GLU A 191 -5.18 -11.01 -0.20
CA GLU A 191 -4.54 -11.63 0.96
C GLU A 191 -3.02 -11.42 0.91
N VAL A 192 -2.44 -11.14 2.07
CA VAL A 192 -1.00 -11.16 2.32
C VAL A 192 -0.69 -11.93 3.60
N GLY A 193 0.49 -12.54 3.67
CA GLY A 193 1.11 -12.98 4.90
C GLY A 193 2.06 -11.91 5.44
N VAL A 194 2.27 -11.91 6.75
CA VAL A 194 3.30 -11.10 7.43
C VAL A 194 4.32 -12.07 8.01
N SER A 195 5.55 -12.09 7.49
CA SER A 195 6.64 -12.90 8.05
C SER A 195 7.61 -12.04 8.84
N VAL A 196 7.96 -12.48 10.05
CA VAL A 196 9.01 -11.87 10.88
C VAL A 196 10.28 -12.70 10.67
N ARG A 197 11.35 -12.05 10.22
CA ARG A 197 12.63 -12.65 9.86
C ARG A 197 13.66 -12.52 10.99
N SER A 198 13.67 -11.37 11.63
CA SER A 198 14.49 -11.09 12.81
C SER A 198 13.62 -10.46 13.89
N LEU A 199 14.03 -10.59 15.15
CA LEU A 199 13.41 -9.90 16.28
C LEU A 199 14.49 -9.53 17.29
N ARG A 200 14.56 -8.26 17.67
CA ARG A 200 15.39 -7.75 18.75
C ARG A 200 14.51 -7.14 19.82
N VAL A 201 14.79 -7.46 21.08
CA VAL A 201 14.11 -6.88 22.25
C VAL A 201 15.18 -6.31 23.16
N ASP A 202 15.10 -5.02 23.47
CA ASP A 202 16.12 -4.29 24.25
C ASP A 202 17.56 -4.47 23.68
N GLY A 203 17.67 -4.48 22.35
CA GLY A 203 18.92 -4.72 21.63
C GLY A 203 19.41 -6.18 21.62
N VAL A 204 18.76 -7.09 22.35
CA VAL A 204 19.08 -8.52 22.35
C VAL A 204 18.36 -9.21 21.19
N GLU A 205 19.13 -9.85 20.30
CA GLU A 205 18.60 -10.61 19.17
C GLU A 205 18.02 -11.95 19.65
N LEU A 206 16.77 -12.19 19.24
CA LEU A 206 16.04 -13.42 19.50
C LEU A 206 16.10 -14.26 18.22
N ASP A 207 16.81 -15.38 18.32
CA ASP A 207 17.04 -16.35 17.24
C ASP A 207 15.75 -17.11 16.91
N LEU A 208 14.85 -16.45 16.17
CA LEU A 208 13.58 -16.97 15.68
C LEU A 208 13.81 -17.99 14.55
N SER A 209 13.02 -19.06 14.55
CA SER A 209 12.94 -19.91 13.36
C SER A 209 12.34 -19.16 12.16
N ASP A 210 12.80 -19.49 10.94
CA ASP A 210 12.34 -18.94 9.64
C ASP A 210 10.83 -19.08 9.34
N ARG A 211 10.05 -19.62 10.28
CA ARG A 211 8.62 -19.94 10.14
C ARG A 211 7.70 -18.96 10.87
N CYS A 212 8.25 -17.97 11.58
CA CYS A 212 7.43 -16.98 12.28
C CYS A 212 6.61 -16.13 11.31
N ARG A 213 5.29 -16.34 11.30
CA ARG A 213 4.39 -15.64 10.36
C ARG A 213 2.93 -15.62 10.80
N ALA A 214 2.20 -14.63 10.29
CA ALA A 214 0.75 -14.59 10.25
C ALA A 214 0.28 -14.79 8.79
N GLU A 215 -0.53 -15.80 8.53
CA GLU A 215 -1.11 -16.11 7.20
C GLU A 215 -2.57 -15.66 7.15
N GLY A 216 -3.08 -15.25 5.97
CA GLY A 216 -4.48 -14.87 5.81
C GLY A 216 -4.80 -13.39 6.05
N ALA A 217 -3.81 -12.50 6.16
CA ALA A 217 -4.05 -11.09 6.45
C ALA A 217 -4.72 -10.39 5.27
N GLN A 218 -5.82 -9.68 5.52
CA GLN A 218 -6.62 -9.08 4.45
C GLN A 218 -6.21 -7.63 4.23
N LEU A 219 -5.60 -7.35 3.08
CA LEU A 219 -5.31 -6.00 2.62
C LEU A 219 -6.55 -5.44 1.91
N MET A 220 -7.08 -4.33 2.42
CA MET A 220 -8.15 -3.58 1.77
C MET A 220 -7.84 -2.08 1.83
N VAL A 221 -7.39 -1.51 0.71
CA VAL A 221 -7.18 -0.06 0.59
C VAL A 221 -7.98 0.50 -0.57
N THR A 222 -8.48 1.73 -0.41
CA THR A 222 -9.37 2.38 -1.38
C THR A 222 -8.99 3.83 -1.62
N ALA A 223 -9.44 4.38 -2.75
CA ALA A 223 -9.44 5.82 -2.98
C ALA A 223 -10.87 6.28 -3.26
N PRO A 224 -11.30 7.45 -2.75
CA PRO A 224 -12.63 8.00 -3.02
C PRO A 224 -12.85 8.28 -4.51
N ASP A 225 -14.11 8.40 -4.93
CA ASP A 225 -14.43 8.82 -6.28
C ASP A 225 -14.16 10.32 -6.50
N TYR A 226 -13.86 10.69 -7.74
CA TYR A 226 -13.68 12.10 -8.12
C TYR A 226 -14.09 12.36 -9.56
N TYR A 227 -14.26 13.65 -9.87
CA TYR A 227 -14.65 14.13 -11.19
C TYR A 227 -13.63 15.17 -11.64
N PHE A 228 -13.10 15.03 -12.86
CA PHE A 228 -12.10 15.95 -13.42
C PHE A 228 -12.61 17.39 -13.56
N TRP A 229 -13.94 17.58 -13.66
CA TRP A 229 -14.58 18.89 -13.79
C TRP A 229 -15.24 19.39 -12.49
N ASN A 230 -15.06 18.70 -11.35
CA ASN A 230 -15.54 19.24 -10.07
C ASN A 230 -14.66 20.42 -9.63
N PRO A 231 -15.19 21.66 -9.56
CA PRO A 231 -14.38 22.83 -9.20
C PRO A 231 -13.81 22.76 -7.77
N GLU A 232 -14.37 21.93 -6.88
CA GLU A 232 -13.88 21.77 -5.50
C GLU A 232 -12.66 20.84 -5.40
N THR A 233 -12.48 19.92 -6.36
CA THR A 233 -11.45 18.84 -6.31
C THR A 233 -10.59 18.80 -7.58
N VAL A 234 -10.75 19.74 -8.50
CA VAL A 234 -10.04 19.78 -9.79
C VAL A 234 -8.52 19.88 -9.60
N ASP A 235 -8.07 20.67 -8.62
CA ASP A 235 -6.64 20.90 -8.35
C ASP A 235 -6.00 19.75 -7.55
N ASP A 236 -6.79 18.97 -6.81
CA ASP A 236 -6.33 17.75 -6.12
C ASP A 236 -6.46 16.48 -6.97
N SER A 237 -7.05 16.56 -8.17
CA SER A 237 -7.15 15.41 -9.07
C SER A 237 -5.77 14.83 -9.38
N PRO A 238 -5.59 13.50 -9.49
CA PRO A 238 -4.31 12.89 -9.78
C PRO A 238 -3.76 13.39 -11.12
N ARG A 239 -2.52 13.86 -11.09
CA ARG A 239 -1.72 14.33 -12.23
C ARG A 239 -0.26 14.04 -11.91
N ARG A 240 0.65 14.16 -12.89
CA ARG A 240 2.09 13.93 -12.67
C ARG A 240 2.65 14.86 -11.58
N GLU A 241 2.11 16.07 -11.50
CA GLU A 241 2.52 17.13 -10.58
C GLU A 241 1.91 16.96 -9.18
N THR A 242 0.75 16.30 -9.07
CA THR A 242 -0.03 16.17 -7.82
C THR A 242 -0.05 14.74 -7.25
N ILE A 243 0.50 13.75 -7.97
CA ILE A 243 0.50 12.33 -7.57
C ILE A 243 1.05 12.09 -6.15
N MET A 244 1.98 12.94 -5.70
CA MET A 244 2.58 12.84 -4.36
C MET A 244 1.76 13.49 -3.25
N THR A 245 0.79 14.34 -3.59
CA THR A 245 -0.01 15.12 -2.63
C THR A 245 -1.49 14.79 -2.65
N THR A 246 -2.02 14.28 -3.77
CA THR A 246 -3.44 13.96 -3.99
C THR A 246 -3.98 12.97 -2.95
N GLY A 247 -5.25 13.17 -2.58
CA GLY A 247 -6.05 12.21 -1.82
C GLY A 247 -6.76 11.14 -2.66
N TYR A 248 -6.65 11.23 -3.99
CA TYR A 248 -7.35 10.38 -4.96
C TYR A 248 -6.41 9.40 -5.68
N PHE A 249 -6.98 8.48 -6.46
CA PHE A 249 -6.24 7.53 -7.29
C PHE A 249 -6.81 7.43 -8.70
N ASN A 250 -5.94 7.41 -9.70
CA ASN A 250 -6.26 7.17 -11.11
C ASN A 250 -5.46 5.94 -11.55
N ILE A 251 -6.09 4.88 -12.09
CA ILE A 251 -5.32 3.67 -12.40
C ILE A 251 -4.23 3.88 -13.46
N GLN A 252 -4.37 4.88 -14.33
CA GLN A 252 -3.38 5.18 -15.38
C GLN A 252 -2.25 6.10 -14.92
N GLN A 253 -2.42 6.83 -13.82
CA GLN A 253 -1.45 7.84 -13.35
C GLN A 253 -0.89 7.53 -11.96
N GLY A 254 -1.70 6.92 -11.10
CA GLY A 254 -1.40 6.59 -9.70
C GLY A 254 -2.15 7.48 -8.71
N GLY A 255 -1.61 7.61 -7.51
CA GLY A 255 -2.14 8.45 -6.43
C GLY A 255 -2.12 7.75 -5.08
N LEU A 256 -3.11 8.07 -4.24
CA LEU A 256 -3.25 7.56 -2.87
C LEU A 256 -4.35 6.51 -2.74
N LEU A 257 -4.03 5.39 -2.10
CA LEU A 257 -4.97 4.42 -1.56
C LEU A 257 -4.82 4.38 -0.04
N SER A 258 -5.94 4.35 0.69
CA SER A 258 -5.98 4.29 2.15
C SER A 258 -7.03 3.29 2.63
N GLY A 259 -6.76 2.59 3.73
CA GLY A 259 -7.66 1.59 4.29
C GLY A 259 -6.98 0.82 5.41
N THR A 260 -7.16 -0.49 5.42
CA THR A 260 -6.73 -1.35 6.54
C THR A 260 -6.01 -2.62 6.08
N LEU A 261 -5.25 -3.19 7.02
CA LEU A 261 -4.73 -4.55 6.99
C LEU A 261 -5.17 -5.26 8.27
N ASP A 262 -5.96 -6.31 8.12
CA ASP A 262 -6.41 -7.14 9.24
C ASP A 262 -5.36 -8.24 9.45
N VAL A 263 -4.58 -8.15 10.53
CA VAL A 263 -3.43 -9.04 10.79
C VAL A 263 -3.86 -10.17 11.72
N PRO A 264 -3.90 -11.43 11.27
CA PRO A 264 -4.30 -12.58 12.08
C PRO A 264 -3.18 -12.99 13.04
N GLN A 265 -3.43 -14.03 13.84
CA GLN A 265 -2.47 -14.51 14.83
C GLN A 265 -1.18 -15.03 14.19
N PHE A 266 -0.05 -14.73 14.82
CA PHE A 266 1.25 -15.29 14.46
C PHE A 266 1.34 -16.75 14.93
N ALA A 267 2.06 -17.56 14.16
CA ALA A 267 2.36 -18.96 14.47
C ALA A 267 3.82 -19.31 14.16
N ASN A 268 4.31 -20.37 14.81
CA ASN A 268 5.67 -20.92 14.65
C ASN A 268 6.80 -19.92 14.96
N CYS A 269 6.55 -18.92 15.81
CA CYS A 269 7.56 -17.96 16.27
C CYS A 269 8.37 -18.52 17.44
N VAL A 270 9.02 -19.66 17.21
CA VAL A 270 9.78 -20.41 18.20
C VAL A 270 11.26 -20.03 18.12
N THR A 271 11.91 -19.77 19.26
CA THR A 271 13.35 -19.51 19.34
C THR A 271 14.17 -20.80 19.22
N SER A 272 15.47 -20.71 18.96
CA SER A 272 16.37 -21.88 18.99
C SER A 272 16.47 -22.58 20.35
N ASN A 273 16.12 -21.90 21.45
CA ASN A 273 15.99 -22.49 22.78
C ASN A 273 14.61 -23.16 23.03
N GLY A 274 13.66 -23.00 22.11
CA GLY A 274 12.31 -23.58 22.19
C GLY A 274 11.23 -22.66 22.79
N ASP A 275 11.52 -21.38 23.03
CA ASP A 275 10.53 -20.43 23.54
C ASP A 275 9.54 -20.05 22.43
N ASP A 276 8.24 -20.25 22.66
CA ASP A 276 7.19 -19.85 21.69
C ASP A 276 6.72 -18.41 21.92
N LEU A 277 7.18 -17.51 21.06
CA LEU A 277 6.83 -16.08 21.06
C LEU A 277 5.56 -15.77 20.25
N SER A 278 4.89 -16.78 19.66
CA SER A 278 3.74 -16.59 18.76
C SER A 278 2.61 -15.78 19.43
N ARG A 279 2.34 -16.04 20.71
CA ARG A 279 1.34 -15.30 21.49
C ARG A 279 1.76 -13.86 21.81
N LEU A 280 3.05 -13.62 22.03
CA LEU A 280 3.58 -12.28 22.32
C LEU A 280 3.48 -11.39 21.08
N LEU A 281 3.92 -11.90 19.92
CA LEU A 281 3.82 -11.20 18.65
C LEU A 281 2.36 -11.00 18.23
N THR A 282 1.50 -12.00 18.46
CA THR A 282 0.04 -11.86 18.27
C THR A 282 -0.53 -10.72 19.11
N ALA A 283 -0.20 -10.64 20.40
CA ALA A 283 -0.70 -9.58 21.28
C ALA A 283 -0.15 -8.18 20.96
N ALA A 284 0.97 -8.09 20.22
CA ALA A 284 1.63 -6.83 19.87
C ALA A 284 1.25 -6.30 18.48
N VAL A 285 0.99 -7.19 17.51
CA VAL A 285 0.88 -6.85 16.08
C VAL A 285 -0.44 -7.31 15.44
N SER A 286 -1.07 -8.38 15.94
CA SER A 286 -2.33 -8.88 15.39
C SER A 286 -3.52 -8.03 15.82
N GLY A 287 -4.49 -7.89 14.92
CA GLY A 287 -5.72 -7.15 15.13
C GLY A 287 -6.36 -6.72 13.82
N ASP A 288 -7.64 -6.37 13.90
CA ASP A 288 -8.41 -5.85 12.77
C ASP A 288 -8.15 -4.34 12.63
N GLY A 289 -8.18 -3.84 11.39
CA GLY A 289 -8.23 -2.41 11.12
C GLY A 289 -6.89 -1.66 11.21
N ASN A 290 -5.74 -2.32 11.12
CA ASN A 290 -4.45 -1.63 11.15
C ASN A 290 -4.36 -0.66 9.96
N PRO A 291 -4.17 0.65 10.16
CA PRO A 291 -4.26 1.63 9.09
C PRO A 291 -3.13 1.45 8.08
N VAL A 292 -3.48 1.32 6.80
CA VAL A 292 -2.53 1.24 5.69
C VAL A 292 -2.79 2.35 4.69
N THR A 293 -1.70 2.97 4.25
CA THR A 293 -1.68 4.00 3.22
C THR A 293 -0.66 3.61 2.16
N ILE A 294 -1.09 3.42 0.92
CA ILE A 294 -0.24 3.09 -0.22
C ILE A 294 -0.27 4.27 -1.18
N ARG A 295 0.90 4.77 -1.55
CA ARG A 295 1.06 5.75 -2.61
C ARG A 295 1.84 5.11 -3.75
N SER A 296 1.27 5.11 -4.95
CA SER A 296 1.79 4.37 -6.10
C SER A 296 1.71 5.20 -7.37
N GLU A 297 2.61 4.91 -8.31
CA GLU A 297 2.43 5.25 -9.72
C GLU A 297 1.30 4.42 -10.35
N GLY A 298 0.81 4.86 -11.50
CA GLY A 298 -0.26 4.20 -12.24
C GLY A 298 0.23 3.02 -13.09
N VAL A 299 -0.71 2.14 -13.42
CA VAL A 299 -0.51 1.07 -14.40
C VAL A 299 -0.73 1.65 -15.80
N PRO A 300 0.30 1.78 -16.65
CA PRO A 300 0.13 2.35 -17.98
C PRO A 300 -0.81 1.47 -18.82
N PRO A 301 -1.65 2.07 -19.70
CA PRO A 301 -2.51 1.29 -20.59
C PRO A 301 -1.66 0.40 -21.51
N THR A 302 -2.07 -0.85 -21.73
CA THR A 302 -1.35 -1.85 -22.53
C THR A 302 -1.26 -1.52 -24.03
N GLY A 303 -1.90 -0.44 -24.50
CA GLY A 303 -2.07 -0.06 -25.91
C GLY A 303 -0.80 0.39 -26.68
N GLY A 304 0.36 -0.13 -26.32
CA GLY A 304 1.63 -0.02 -27.07
C GLY A 304 2.34 -1.37 -27.29
N LEU A 305 1.96 -2.42 -26.55
CA LEU A 305 2.27 -3.80 -26.89
C LEU A 305 1.11 -4.29 -27.76
N GLY A 306 1.32 -4.34 -29.08
CA GLY A 306 0.22 -4.52 -30.04
C GLY A 306 -0.53 -5.84 -29.91
N GLU A 307 -1.60 -6.01 -30.70
CA GLU A 307 -2.44 -7.23 -30.82
C GLU A 307 -1.69 -8.53 -31.19
N HIS A 308 -0.35 -8.49 -31.28
CA HIS A 308 0.47 -9.66 -31.50
C HIS A 308 0.79 -10.36 -30.19
N THR A 309 0.16 -11.53 -30.09
CA THR A 309 0.40 -12.65 -29.19
C THR A 309 -0.05 -12.46 -27.74
N ASP A 310 -0.98 -13.33 -27.36
CA ASP A 310 -1.35 -13.60 -25.98
C ASP A 310 -0.07 -13.88 -25.16
N PRO A 311 0.30 -13.00 -24.21
CA PRO A 311 1.54 -13.12 -23.44
C PRO A 311 1.45 -14.20 -22.35
N LEU A 312 0.34 -14.93 -22.25
CA LEU A 312 0.23 -16.14 -21.42
C LEU A 312 0.60 -17.41 -22.22
N THR A 313 0.42 -17.43 -23.54
CA THR A 313 0.84 -18.56 -24.40
C THR A 313 2.21 -18.39 -25.04
N GLN A 314 2.69 -17.16 -25.29
CA GLN A 314 4.11 -16.92 -25.60
C GLN A 314 4.90 -16.56 -24.35
N GLY A 315 6.03 -17.27 -24.15
CA GLY A 315 6.78 -17.35 -22.90
C GLY A 315 7.01 -16.01 -22.19
N CYS A 316 6.88 -16.06 -20.86
CA CYS A 316 6.93 -14.94 -19.92
C CYS A 316 7.97 -13.86 -20.34
N PRO A 317 7.56 -12.59 -20.51
CA PRO A 317 8.42 -11.54 -21.08
C PRO A 317 9.63 -11.17 -20.21
N TRP A 318 9.69 -11.71 -18.99
CA TRP A 318 10.83 -11.62 -18.09
C TRP A 318 11.68 -12.88 -18.21
N THR A 319 12.86 -12.76 -18.81
CA THR A 319 13.88 -13.81 -18.85
C THR A 319 14.33 -14.18 -17.44
N GLY A 320 13.70 -15.20 -16.84
CA GLY A 320 14.19 -15.80 -15.59
C GLY A 320 13.15 -16.39 -14.66
N ASN A 321 11.86 -16.02 -14.72
CA ASN A 321 10.86 -16.72 -13.90
C ASN A 321 9.40 -16.59 -14.39
N CYS A 322 8.70 -17.71 -14.52
CA CYS A 322 7.28 -17.78 -14.87
C CYS A 322 6.35 -17.92 -13.65
N GLU A 323 6.84 -17.65 -12.44
CA GLU A 323 6.05 -17.72 -11.20
C GLU A 323 4.92 -16.68 -11.13
N ALA A 324 5.06 -15.56 -11.84
CA ALA A 324 4.00 -14.58 -12.07
C ALA A 324 3.01 -15.01 -13.18
N ARG A 325 2.92 -16.31 -13.50
CA ARG A 325 1.73 -16.87 -14.16
C ARG A 325 0.55 -16.64 -13.25
N LEU A 326 -0.24 -15.63 -13.57
CA LEU A 326 -1.54 -15.45 -12.94
C LEU A 326 -2.32 -16.77 -13.08
N PRO A 327 -3.03 -17.23 -12.02
CA PRO A 327 -3.99 -18.31 -12.20
C PRO A 327 -4.95 -17.93 -13.33
N ALA A 328 -5.50 -18.92 -14.03
CA ALA A 328 -6.60 -18.67 -14.95
C ALA A 328 -7.74 -18.04 -14.14
N LEU A 329 -7.87 -16.72 -14.23
CA LEU A 329 -8.94 -15.99 -13.59
C LEU A 329 -10.20 -16.39 -14.36
N ASP A 330 -11.24 -16.81 -13.64
CA ASP A 330 -12.58 -16.91 -14.18
C ASP A 330 -13.06 -15.50 -14.52
N ILE A 331 -12.62 -14.99 -15.67
CA ILE A 331 -13.18 -13.81 -16.29
C ILE A 331 -14.60 -14.23 -16.68
N PRO A 332 -15.66 -13.68 -16.05
CA PRO A 332 -17.01 -14.02 -16.44
C PRO A 332 -17.15 -13.67 -17.91
N GLU A 333 -17.47 -14.66 -18.75
CA GLU A 333 -17.69 -14.44 -20.18
C GLU A 333 -18.67 -13.28 -20.31
N THR A 334 -18.23 -12.17 -20.89
CA THR A 334 -19.05 -10.98 -21.02
C THR A 334 -20.17 -11.32 -21.99
N GLY A 335 -21.33 -11.71 -21.43
CA GLY A 335 -22.50 -12.10 -22.20
C GLY A 335 -22.77 -11.05 -23.25
N SER A 336 -22.67 -11.45 -24.52
CA SER A 336 -22.83 -10.55 -25.65
C SER A 336 -24.19 -9.87 -25.54
N ALA A 337 -24.18 -8.57 -25.27
CA ALA A 337 -25.41 -7.79 -25.22
C ALA A 337 -26.11 -7.87 -26.60
N PRO A 338 -27.43 -8.15 -26.64
CA PRO A 338 -28.18 -8.31 -27.89
C PRO A 338 -28.37 -6.98 -28.65
#